data_AF-A0A031G860-F1
#
_entry.id   AF-A0A031G860-F1
#
_cell.length_a   1.000
_cell.length_b   1.000
_cell.length_c   1.000
_cell.angle_alpha   90.00
_cell.angle_beta   90.00
_cell.angle_gamma   90.00
#
_symmetry.space_group_name_H-M   'P 1'
#
loop_
_entity.id
_entity.type
_entity.pdbx_description
1 polymer ?
#
loop_
_entity_poly.entity_id
_entity_poly.type
_entity_poly.pdbx_seq_one_letter_code
_entity_poly.pdbx_strand_id
1 'polypeptide(L)'
;MSVNFNEKLVELSYHVLYEKHFAKLYKKRQYEIFSPGKEEVHVGFDLGFAAPDPTCKFRKGEFFEWIKKRLIDTSTNNSAFIFAYFYQYKLIAPVNLKRLRDATVRTGLTNAGYDPNGRPYRAKLDTVRKMYAKGTRQHPFSQHEALCRLSRVKDAEVFYCTPKFDEQMGIPKENKRSLNDLTRTPVTINTPDFARSTPHHLFFKDVNGNKPMWCSEPVPAESSEEIRIPNLLTPEQLVKFIKTNYLLNEGSDKVDYNETRITEEDLSRTTFLKYLDALPKCGKIAIVFD
;
A
#
# COMPACT_ATOMS: atom_id res chain seq x y z
N MET A 1 0.28 -13.82 34.24
CA MET A 1 -0.45 -12.82 33.41
C MET A 1 -0.76 -13.49 32.09
N SER A 2 -2.04 -13.73 31.75
CA SER A 2 -2.40 -14.26 30.44
C SER A 2 -2.09 -13.19 29.39
N VAL A 3 -1.25 -13.51 28.41
CA VAL A 3 -0.98 -12.61 27.30
C VAL A 3 -2.24 -12.56 26.45
N ASN A 4 -2.98 -11.44 26.49
CA ASN A 4 -4.19 -11.29 25.68
C ASN A 4 -3.81 -11.27 24.19
N PHE A 5 -4.52 -12.04 23.37
CA PHE A 5 -4.35 -12.06 21.92
C PHE A 5 -4.65 -10.67 21.35
N ASN A 6 -3.67 -10.02 20.73
CA ASN A 6 -3.79 -8.65 20.23
C ASN A 6 -2.85 -8.40 19.02
N GLU A 7 -3.07 -7.29 18.30
CA GLU A 7 -2.31 -6.90 17.11
C GLU A 7 -0.80 -6.83 17.40
N LYS A 8 -0.40 -6.27 18.55
CA LYS A 8 1.01 -6.15 18.95
C LYS A 8 1.68 -7.50 19.19
N LEU A 9 0.95 -8.46 19.78
CA LEU A 9 1.46 -9.80 20.01
C LEU A 9 1.71 -10.53 18.69
N VAL A 10 0.81 -10.37 17.71
CA VAL A 10 0.98 -10.92 16.37
C VAL A 10 2.16 -10.23 15.67
N GLU A 11 2.24 -8.90 15.70
CA GLU A 11 3.36 -8.12 15.15
C GLU A 11 4.71 -8.64 15.68
N LEU A 12 4.87 -8.73 17.00
CA LEU A 12 6.11 -9.21 17.64
C LEU A 12 6.41 -10.67 17.28
N SER A 13 5.38 -11.51 17.12
CA SER A 13 5.53 -12.92 16.81
C SER A 13 6.04 -13.18 15.38
N TYR A 14 5.82 -12.24 14.46
CA TYR A 14 6.15 -12.37 13.03
C TYR A 14 7.20 -11.36 12.55
N HIS A 15 7.60 -10.40 13.38
CA HIS A 15 8.57 -9.34 13.04
C HIS A 15 9.87 -9.89 12.40
N VAL A 16 10.51 -10.86 13.05
CA VAL A 16 11.76 -11.47 12.58
C VAL A 16 11.59 -12.19 11.24
N LEU A 17 10.40 -12.73 10.97
CA LEU A 17 10.12 -13.39 9.69
C LEU A 17 10.03 -12.37 8.55
N TYR A 18 9.40 -11.22 8.79
CA TYR A 18 9.39 -10.11 7.83
C TYR A 18 10.78 -9.55 7.57
N GLU A 19 11.57 -9.33 8.63
CA GLU A 19 12.95 -8.84 8.49
C GLU A 19 13.79 -9.78 7.60
N LYS A 20 13.73 -11.09 7.86
CA LYS A 20 14.41 -12.11 7.04
C LYS A 20 13.90 -12.14 5.60
N HIS A 21 12.59 -12.03 5.40
CA HIS A 21 11.98 -12.01 4.09
C HIS A 21 12.48 -10.83 3.26
N PHE A 22 12.46 -9.62 3.81
CA PHE A 22 12.93 -8.43 3.10
C PHE A 22 14.43 -8.45 2.83
N ALA A 23 15.21 -8.90 3.82
CA ALA A 23 16.65 -9.07 3.65
C ALA A 23 16.99 -9.99 2.46
N LYS A 24 16.19 -11.06 2.27
CA LYS A 24 16.29 -11.94 1.12
C LYS A 24 15.81 -11.28 -0.17
N LEU A 25 14.63 -10.66 -0.15
CA LEU A 25 13.99 -10.06 -1.33
C LEU A 25 14.87 -8.97 -1.97
N TYR A 26 15.45 -8.10 -1.16
CA TYR A 26 16.23 -6.95 -1.64
C TYR A 26 17.74 -7.12 -1.53
N LYS A 27 18.22 -8.28 -1.08
CA LYS A 27 19.65 -8.57 -0.85
C LYS A 27 20.35 -7.50 0.01
N LYS A 28 19.61 -6.83 0.90
CA LYS A 28 20.15 -5.84 1.85
C LYS A 28 20.09 -6.40 3.27
N ARG A 29 21.09 -6.06 4.09
CA ARG A 29 21.14 -6.44 5.51
C ARG A 29 20.87 -5.25 6.44
N GLN A 30 20.87 -4.04 5.90
CA GLN A 30 20.66 -2.81 6.65
C GLN A 30 19.33 -2.19 6.21
N TYR A 31 18.37 -2.19 7.13
CA TYR A 31 17.11 -1.48 7.02
C TYR A 31 16.97 -0.59 8.23
N GLU A 32 16.37 0.58 8.04
CA GLU A 32 15.79 1.33 9.14
C GLU A 32 14.46 0.66 9.50
N ILE A 33 14.37 0.15 10.72
CA ILE A 33 13.16 -0.46 11.28
C ILE A 33 12.49 0.57 12.16
N PHE A 34 11.19 0.76 11.98
CA PHE A 34 10.42 1.72 12.75
C PHE A 34 9.12 1.11 13.28
N SER A 35 8.92 1.18 14.59
CA SER A 35 7.66 0.85 15.26
C SER A 35 7.19 2.09 16.04
N PRO A 36 6.17 2.83 15.55
CA PRO A 36 5.85 4.16 16.07
C PRO A 36 5.31 4.21 17.49
N GLY A 37 4.83 3.09 18.05
CA GLY A 37 4.27 3.05 19.40
C GLY A 37 3.14 4.09 19.57
N LYS A 38 3.31 5.07 20.47
CA LYS A 38 2.31 6.15 20.68
C LYS A 38 2.08 7.03 19.46
N GLU A 39 3.03 7.07 18.54
CA GLU A 39 2.98 7.88 17.33
C GLU A 39 2.23 7.19 16.17
N GLU A 40 1.74 5.95 16.36
CA GLU A 40 1.00 5.20 15.33
C GLU A 40 -0.20 6.01 14.82
N VAL A 41 -0.82 6.81 15.70
CA VAL A 41 -1.93 7.69 15.34
C VAL A 41 -1.57 8.76 14.30
N HIS A 42 -0.29 9.08 14.15
CA HIS A 42 0.20 10.08 13.19
C HIS A 42 0.54 9.47 11.83
N VAL A 43 1.08 8.26 11.81
CA VAL A 43 1.64 7.64 10.60
C VAL A 43 0.84 6.45 10.09
N GLY A 44 0.05 5.82 10.96
CA GLY A 44 -0.98 4.87 10.62
C GLY A 44 -0.54 3.41 10.47
N PHE A 45 0.74 3.09 10.63
CA PHE A 45 1.28 1.72 10.55
C PHE A 45 1.90 1.26 11.88
N ASP A 46 1.94 -0.06 12.12
CA ASP A 46 2.54 -0.67 13.32
C ASP A 46 4.04 -0.95 13.14
N LEU A 47 4.42 -1.33 11.92
CA LEU A 47 5.79 -1.71 11.58
C LEU A 47 6.17 -1.17 10.19
N GLY A 48 7.28 -0.43 10.15
CA GLY A 48 7.87 0.14 8.96
C GLY A 48 9.27 -0.42 8.71
N PHE A 49 9.58 -0.76 7.46
CA PHE A 49 10.94 -1.07 7.01
C PHE A 49 11.29 -0.15 5.86
N ALA A 50 12.44 0.51 5.93
CA ALA A 50 12.90 1.36 4.85
C ALA A 50 14.38 1.15 4.56
N ALA A 51 14.73 1.06 3.28
CA ALA A 51 16.12 1.15 2.84
C ALA A 51 16.41 2.60 2.40
N PRO A 52 17.28 3.35 3.09
CA PRO A 52 17.60 4.72 2.69
C PRO A 52 18.18 4.74 1.28
N ASP A 53 17.73 5.71 0.49
CA ASP A 53 18.37 6.01 -0.79
C ASP A 53 19.80 6.52 -0.51
N PRO A 54 20.85 5.93 -1.11
CA PRO A 54 22.24 6.38 -0.93
C PRO A 54 22.45 7.86 -1.27
N THR A 55 21.61 8.43 -2.15
CA THR A 55 21.62 9.85 -2.51
C THR A 55 20.98 10.75 -1.45
N CYS A 56 20.17 10.17 -0.56
CA CYS A 56 19.49 10.86 0.53
C CYS A 56 20.25 10.65 1.84
N LYS A 57 20.85 11.73 2.37
CA LYS A 57 21.49 11.69 3.69
C LYS A 57 20.41 11.70 4.78
N PHE A 58 20.05 10.54 5.31
CA PHE A 58 19.25 10.43 6.53
C PHE A 58 20.13 10.23 7.75
N ARG A 59 19.91 11.02 8.79
CA ARG A 59 20.38 10.70 10.14
C ARG A 59 19.33 9.85 10.87
N LYS A 60 19.79 8.99 11.76
CA LYS A 60 18.94 8.24 12.68
C LYS A 60 18.03 9.21 13.46
N GLY A 61 16.71 9.07 13.32
CA GLY A 61 15.71 9.97 13.91
C GLY A 61 15.04 10.95 12.93
N GLU A 62 15.64 11.23 11.77
CA GLU A 62 15.04 12.11 10.75
C GLU A 62 13.99 11.40 9.87
N PHE A 63 13.99 10.07 9.89
CA PHE A 63 13.03 9.21 9.18
C PHE A 63 11.59 9.55 9.53
N PHE A 64 11.32 9.69 10.81
CA PHE A 64 9.97 9.85 11.32
C PHE A 64 9.37 11.23 10.98
N GLU A 65 10.19 12.28 11.12
CA GLU A 65 9.79 13.62 10.72
C GLU A 65 9.64 13.74 9.20
N TRP A 66 10.46 13.00 8.43
CA TRP A 66 10.27 12.89 6.99
C TRP A 66 8.92 12.24 6.64
N ILE A 67 8.55 11.13 7.28
CA ILE A 67 7.25 10.48 7.09
C ILE A 67 6.11 11.45 7.43
N LYS A 68 6.18 12.11 8.59
CA LYS A 68 5.18 13.10 9.02
C LYS A 68 5.01 14.22 8.00
N LYS A 69 6.12 14.76 7.50
CA LYS A 69 6.11 15.79 6.47
C LYS A 69 5.48 15.27 5.17
N ARG A 70 5.80 14.04 4.78
CA ARG A 70 5.29 13.41 3.56
C ARG A 70 3.79 13.14 3.58
N LEU A 71 3.27 12.78 4.76
CA LEU A 71 1.84 12.62 4.98
C LEU A 71 1.06 13.92 4.79
N ILE A 72 1.67 15.05 5.17
CA ILE A 72 1.06 16.39 5.03
C ILE A 72 1.20 16.89 3.59
N ASP A 73 2.39 16.75 3.01
CA ASP A 73 2.73 17.22 1.66
C ASP A 73 2.86 16.07 0.66
N THR A 74 1.73 15.76 0.01
CA THR A 74 1.64 14.73 -1.03
C THR A 74 1.93 15.25 -2.43
N SER A 75 2.40 16.50 -2.58
CA SER A 75 2.60 17.14 -3.90
C SER A 75 3.84 16.63 -4.64
N THR A 76 4.85 16.21 -3.88
CA THR A 76 5.99 15.48 -4.42
C THR A 76 5.63 13.99 -4.49
N ASN A 77 6.14 13.21 -5.45
CA ASN A 77 6.04 11.74 -5.43
C ASN A 77 7.36 11.08 -5.04
N ASN A 78 8.45 11.86 -4.97
CA ASN A 78 9.77 11.36 -4.66
C ASN A 78 9.81 10.72 -3.27
N SER A 79 10.33 9.51 -3.23
CA SER A 79 10.72 8.85 -1.99
C SER A 79 12.21 9.07 -1.79
N ALA A 80 12.59 9.29 -0.54
CA ALA A 80 13.99 9.30 -0.14
C ALA A 80 14.45 7.90 0.30
N PHE A 81 13.61 6.89 0.04
CA PHE A 81 13.78 5.47 0.33
C PHE A 81 13.46 4.69 -0.93
N ILE A 82 14.33 3.75 -1.29
CA ILE A 82 14.16 2.97 -2.52
C ILE A 82 13.08 1.91 -2.33
N PHE A 83 12.88 1.43 -1.09
CA PHE A 83 11.84 0.46 -0.75
C PHE A 83 11.34 0.75 0.67
N ALA A 84 10.05 0.99 0.82
CA ALA A 84 9.44 1.30 2.12
C ALA A 84 8.19 0.46 2.37
N TYR A 85 8.28 -0.51 3.28
CA TYR A 85 7.16 -1.36 3.67
C TYR A 85 6.50 -0.85 4.92
N PHE A 86 5.19 -0.69 4.88
CA PHE A 86 4.41 -0.24 6.03
C PHE A 86 3.26 -1.19 6.28
N TYR A 87 3.31 -1.87 7.43
CA TYR A 87 2.31 -2.83 7.83
C TYR A 87 1.49 -2.31 8.99
N GLN A 88 0.17 -2.36 8.83
CA GLN A 88 -0.78 -2.23 9.93
C GLN A 88 -1.43 -3.58 10.20
N TYR A 89 -1.18 -4.18 11.36
CA TYR A 89 -1.82 -5.41 11.77
C TYR A 89 -3.28 -5.16 12.09
N LYS A 90 -4.12 -6.11 11.69
CA LYS A 90 -5.53 -6.17 12.05
C LYS A 90 -5.92 -7.60 12.35
N LEU A 91 -6.66 -7.80 13.44
CA LEU A 91 -7.15 -9.13 13.80
C LEU A 91 -8.45 -9.44 13.08
N ILE A 92 -8.55 -10.66 12.55
CA ILE A 92 -9.80 -11.20 12.02
C ILE A 92 -10.62 -11.79 13.16
N ALA A 93 -11.93 -11.63 13.10
CA ALA A 93 -12.88 -12.23 14.02
C ALA A 93 -14.09 -12.80 13.27
N PRO A 94 -14.68 -13.90 13.74
CA PRO A 94 -15.94 -14.41 13.19
C PRO A 94 -17.08 -13.42 13.45
N VAL A 95 -17.97 -13.24 12.47
CA VAL A 95 -19.11 -12.32 12.59
C VAL A 95 -20.35 -13.08 13.01
N ASN A 96 -20.86 -12.77 14.19
CA ASN A 96 -22.21 -13.18 14.56
C ASN A 96 -23.23 -12.23 13.91
N LEU A 97 -23.75 -12.60 12.74
CA LEU A 97 -24.73 -11.80 11.99
C LEU A 97 -25.98 -11.42 12.81
N LYS A 98 -26.42 -12.30 13.74
CA LYS A 98 -27.59 -12.06 14.60
C LYS A 98 -27.33 -10.95 15.63
N ARG A 99 -26.08 -10.81 16.09
CA ARG A 99 -25.66 -9.79 17.07
C ARG A 99 -25.17 -8.49 16.41
N LEU A 100 -25.03 -8.48 15.08
CA LEU A 100 -24.58 -7.31 14.34
C LEU A 100 -25.72 -6.28 14.30
N ARG A 101 -25.56 -5.20 15.08
CA ARG A 101 -26.55 -4.11 15.19
C ARG A 101 -26.67 -3.28 13.91
N ASP A 102 -25.63 -3.28 13.09
CA ASP A 102 -25.60 -2.52 11.85
C ASP A 102 -26.31 -3.28 10.72
N ALA A 103 -27.51 -2.80 10.36
CA ALA A 103 -28.32 -3.40 9.32
C ALA A 103 -27.65 -3.35 7.93
N THR A 104 -26.92 -2.27 7.60
CA THR A 104 -26.25 -2.10 6.31
C THR A 104 -25.10 -3.09 6.16
N VAL A 105 -24.26 -3.22 7.18
CA VAL A 105 -23.15 -4.21 7.20
C VAL A 105 -23.72 -5.62 7.16
N ARG A 106 -24.80 -5.89 7.91
CA ARG A 106 -25.46 -7.20 7.92
C ARG A 106 -25.99 -7.58 6.55
N THR A 107 -26.78 -6.72 5.91
CA THR A 107 -27.35 -6.97 4.58
C THR A 107 -26.24 -7.12 3.55
N GLY A 108 -25.21 -6.28 3.61
CA GLY A 108 -24.05 -6.36 2.75
C GLY A 108 -23.32 -7.71 2.85
N LEU A 109 -23.10 -8.22 4.07
CA LEU A 109 -22.41 -9.49 4.30
C LEU A 109 -23.23 -10.65 3.74
N THR A 110 -24.54 -10.64 4.00
CA THR A 110 -25.46 -11.63 3.45
C THR A 110 -25.44 -11.62 1.92
N ASN A 111 -25.50 -10.45 1.29
CA ASN A 111 -25.52 -10.32 -0.17
C ASN A 111 -24.21 -10.74 -0.83
N ALA A 112 -23.08 -10.51 -0.16
CA ALA A 112 -21.77 -10.98 -0.60
C ALA A 112 -21.59 -12.50 -0.44
N GLY A 113 -22.52 -13.20 0.21
CA GLY A 113 -22.40 -14.64 0.46
C GLY A 113 -21.52 -15.00 1.66
N TYR A 114 -21.46 -14.13 2.68
CA TYR A 114 -20.73 -14.41 3.91
C TYR A 114 -21.27 -15.65 4.63
N ASP A 115 -20.37 -16.60 4.93
CA ASP A 115 -20.67 -17.77 5.74
C ASP A 115 -20.31 -17.54 7.23
N PRO A 116 -21.29 -17.47 8.14
CA PRO A 116 -21.05 -17.30 9.58
C PRO A 116 -20.39 -18.50 10.26
N ASN A 117 -20.40 -19.68 9.62
CA ASN A 117 -19.72 -20.89 10.11
C ASN A 117 -18.36 -21.09 9.41
N GLY A 118 -18.02 -20.23 8.46
CA GLY A 118 -16.77 -20.23 7.72
C GLY A 118 -15.61 -19.59 8.51
N ARG A 119 -14.50 -19.32 7.82
CA ARG A 119 -13.30 -18.70 8.41
C ARG A 119 -13.60 -17.28 8.94
N PRO A 120 -12.76 -16.69 9.81
CA PRO A 120 -12.96 -15.31 10.25
C PRO A 120 -12.66 -14.31 9.11
N TYR A 121 -13.58 -13.39 8.83
CA TYR A 121 -13.46 -12.41 7.73
C TYR A 121 -13.57 -10.94 8.19
N ARG A 122 -13.59 -10.67 9.49
CA ARG A 122 -13.80 -9.31 9.98
C ARG A 122 -12.61 -8.78 10.77
N ALA A 123 -11.88 -7.90 10.11
CA ALA A 123 -11.07 -6.85 10.72
C ALA A 123 -11.74 -5.50 10.45
N LYS A 124 -12.28 -4.84 11.49
CA LYS A 124 -12.86 -3.49 11.35
C LYS A 124 -11.72 -2.47 11.34
N LEU A 125 -11.57 -1.71 10.26
CA LEU A 125 -10.77 -0.50 10.31
C LEU A 125 -11.57 0.66 10.90
N ASP A 126 -10.92 1.45 11.75
CA ASP A 126 -11.47 2.73 12.17
C ASP A 126 -10.97 3.83 11.23
N THR A 127 -11.91 4.41 10.48
CA THR A 127 -11.68 5.55 9.59
C THR A 127 -11.99 6.88 10.27
N VAL A 128 -12.44 6.85 11.53
CA VAL A 128 -12.67 8.06 12.31
C VAL A 128 -11.33 8.61 12.80
N ARG A 129 -11.19 9.92 12.71
CA ARG A 129 -9.99 10.63 13.19
C ARG A 129 -9.96 10.58 14.71
N LYS A 130 -8.85 10.12 15.27
CA LYS A 130 -8.64 10.14 16.72
C LYS A 130 -8.55 11.59 17.23
N MET A 131 -8.92 11.79 18.49
CA MET A 131 -8.65 13.06 19.19
C MET A 131 -7.22 13.06 19.71
N TYR A 132 -6.58 14.23 19.75
CA TYR A 132 -5.35 14.42 20.52
C TYR A 132 -5.61 14.09 22.00
N ALA A 133 -4.57 13.72 22.75
CA ALA A 133 -4.67 13.30 24.16
C ALA A 133 -5.41 14.28 25.09
N LYS A 134 -5.52 15.56 24.71
CA LYS A 134 -6.26 16.60 25.45
C LYS A 134 -7.72 16.79 25.01
N GLY A 135 -8.22 16.02 24.04
CA GLY A 135 -9.62 16.04 23.60
C GLY A 135 -10.07 17.31 22.88
N THR A 136 -9.18 18.27 22.61
CA THR A 136 -9.55 19.59 22.06
C THR A 136 -9.45 19.68 20.54
N ARG A 137 -8.75 18.74 19.90
CA ARG A 137 -8.50 18.75 18.45
C ARG A 137 -8.49 17.33 17.91
N GLN A 138 -8.91 17.15 16.67
CA GLN A 138 -8.74 15.89 15.93
C GLN A 138 -7.39 15.86 15.21
N HIS A 139 -6.82 14.67 15.08
CA HIS A 139 -5.72 14.44 14.16
C HIS A 139 -6.13 14.84 12.73
N PRO A 140 -5.19 15.32 11.90
CA PRO A 140 -5.51 15.79 10.55
C PRO A 140 -6.06 14.67 9.65
N PHE A 141 -5.66 13.42 9.92
CA PHE A 141 -6.03 12.24 9.14
C PHE A 141 -6.42 11.09 10.09
N SER A 142 -7.27 10.20 9.61
CA SER A 142 -7.48 8.88 10.22
C SER A 142 -6.31 7.95 9.91
N GLN A 143 -6.24 6.81 10.59
CA GLN A 143 -5.21 5.81 10.32
C GLN A 143 -5.25 5.35 8.86
N HIS A 144 -6.44 5.06 8.32
CA HIS A 144 -6.58 4.66 6.92
C HIS A 144 -6.20 5.79 5.95
N GLU A 145 -6.59 7.03 6.23
CA GLU A 145 -6.19 8.19 5.42
C GLU A 145 -4.66 8.40 5.42
N ALA A 146 -4.00 8.20 6.56
CA ALA A 146 -2.54 8.27 6.66
C ALA A 146 -1.87 7.17 5.81
N LEU A 147 -2.34 5.92 5.92
CA LEU A 147 -1.83 4.81 5.12
C LEU A 147 -2.06 5.02 3.61
N CYS A 148 -3.23 5.52 3.20
CA CYS A 148 -3.52 5.87 1.80
C CYS A 148 -2.65 7.02 1.26
N ARG A 149 -2.13 7.90 2.13
CA ARG A 149 -1.17 8.94 1.74
C ARG A 149 0.23 8.35 1.61
N LEU A 150 0.62 7.44 2.49
CA LEU A 150 1.89 6.71 2.37
C LEU A 150 1.94 5.87 1.10
N SER A 151 0.83 5.24 0.69
CA SER A 151 0.80 4.41 -0.51
C SER A 151 0.98 5.20 -1.81
N ARG A 152 0.93 6.53 -1.75
CA ARG A 152 1.22 7.43 -2.89
C ARG A 152 2.71 7.79 -2.99
N VAL A 153 3.49 7.50 -1.97
CA VAL A 153 4.95 7.70 -2.02
C VAL A 153 5.52 6.68 -2.99
N LYS A 154 6.36 7.14 -3.92
CA LYS A 154 7.00 6.26 -4.91
C LYS A 154 7.72 5.11 -4.19
N ASP A 155 7.57 3.89 -4.71
CA ASP A 155 8.20 2.68 -4.19
C ASP A 155 7.80 2.30 -2.74
N ALA A 156 6.75 2.93 -2.19
CA ALA A 156 6.18 2.56 -0.90
C ALA A 156 5.11 1.47 -1.05
N GLU A 157 5.29 0.42 -0.27
CA GLU A 157 4.47 -0.77 -0.22
C GLU A 157 3.70 -0.78 1.11
N VAL A 158 2.41 -0.43 1.08
CA VAL A 158 1.57 -0.25 2.27
C VAL A 158 0.47 -1.29 2.32
N PHE A 159 0.41 -2.08 3.38
CA PHE A 159 -0.59 -3.14 3.55
C PHE A 159 -1.17 -3.20 4.95
N TYR A 160 -2.42 -3.67 5.02
CA TYR A 160 -2.92 -4.31 6.23
C TYR A 160 -2.40 -5.75 6.31
N CYS A 161 -1.85 -6.14 7.44
CA CYS A 161 -1.48 -7.52 7.73
C CYS A 161 -2.55 -8.16 8.60
N THR A 162 -3.09 -9.28 8.14
CA THR A 162 -4.11 -10.03 8.89
C THR A 162 -3.64 -11.47 9.09
N PRO A 163 -3.67 -12.02 10.32
CA PRO A 163 -3.41 -13.43 10.52
C PRO A 163 -4.55 -14.26 9.91
N LYS A 164 -4.26 -15.47 9.45
CA LYS A 164 -5.24 -16.48 9.00
C LYS A 164 -5.83 -17.29 10.17
N PHE A 165 -5.53 -16.88 11.40
CA PHE A 165 -5.96 -17.47 12.66
C PHE A 165 -6.56 -16.38 13.56
N ASP A 166 -7.40 -16.78 14.51
CA ASP A 166 -8.00 -15.88 15.50
C ASP A 166 -7.57 -16.23 16.94
N GLU A 167 -8.18 -15.57 17.91
CA GLU A 167 -7.90 -15.79 19.34
C GLU A 167 -8.16 -17.24 19.79
N GLN A 168 -9.16 -17.91 19.22
CA GLN A 168 -9.52 -19.29 19.60
C GLN A 168 -8.50 -20.29 19.05
N MET A 169 -8.02 -20.05 17.83
CA MET A 169 -6.96 -20.85 17.21
C MET A 169 -5.59 -20.61 17.88
N GLY A 170 -5.37 -19.39 18.37
CA GLY A 170 -4.12 -18.96 18.99
C GLY A 170 -3.00 -18.73 17.96
N ILE A 171 -1.89 -18.16 18.43
CA ILE A 171 -0.71 -17.93 17.58
C ILE A 171 0.03 -19.27 17.39
N PRO A 172 0.40 -19.65 16.16
CA PRO A 172 1.22 -20.82 15.91
C PRO A 172 2.48 -20.85 16.77
N LYS A 173 2.93 -22.05 17.15
CA LYS A 173 4.18 -22.25 17.89
C LYS A 173 5.35 -21.68 17.10
N GLU A 174 6.30 -21.07 17.79
CA GLU A 174 7.43 -20.34 17.17
C GLU A 174 8.15 -21.12 16.07
N ASN A 175 8.42 -22.42 16.30
CA ASN A 175 9.10 -23.30 15.35
C ASN A 175 8.26 -23.72 14.13
N LYS A 176 6.98 -23.34 14.08
CA LYS A 176 6.06 -23.61 12.97
C LYS A 176 5.56 -22.34 12.28
N ARG A 177 5.94 -21.15 12.77
CA ARG A 177 5.51 -19.87 12.20
C ARG A 177 6.11 -19.67 10.81
N SER A 178 5.29 -19.22 9.88
CA SER A 178 5.69 -18.80 8.54
C SER A 178 4.88 -17.57 8.13
N LEU A 179 5.41 -16.73 7.24
CA LEU A 179 4.63 -15.60 6.73
C LEU A 179 3.35 -16.06 6.03
N ASN A 180 3.27 -17.32 5.57
CA ASN A 180 2.02 -17.91 5.06
C ASN A 180 0.88 -17.99 6.08
N ASP A 181 1.17 -17.83 7.38
CA ASP A 181 0.14 -17.68 8.40
C ASP A 181 -0.58 -16.33 8.31
N LEU A 182 -0.06 -15.39 7.51
CA LEU A 182 -0.58 -14.04 7.33
C LEU A 182 -1.07 -13.83 5.88
N THR A 183 -1.94 -12.84 5.72
CA THR A 183 -2.31 -12.24 4.45
C THR A 183 -1.96 -10.75 4.47
N ARG A 184 -1.66 -10.20 3.29
CA ARG A 184 -1.46 -8.77 3.06
C ARG A 184 -2.65 -8.24 2.29
N THR A 185 -3.26 -7.15 2.74
CA THR A 185 -4.32 -6.46 2.00
C THR A 185 -3.78 -5.09 1.58
N PRO A 186 -3.56 -4.82 0.29
CA PRO A 186 -3.04 -3.53 -0.18
C PRO A 186 -3.90 -2.36 0.32
N VAL A 187 -3.27 -1.28 0.76
CA VAL A 187 -4.01 -0.07 1.12
C VAL A 187 -4.33 0.73 -0.14
N THR A 188 -5.62 0.95 -0.38
CA THR A 188 -6.10 1.70 -1.55
C THR A 188 -7.31 2.56 -1.20
N ILE A 189 -7.49 3.63 -1.97
CA ILE A 189 -8.73 4.43 -2.00
C ILE A 189 -9.79 3.81 -2.93
N ASN A 190 -9.38 2.91 -3.83
CA ASN A 190 -10.24 2.25 -4.80
C ASN A 190 -10.82 0.98 -4.19
N THR A 191 -11.91 1.14 -3.45
CA THR A 191 -12.46 0.09 -2.60
C THR A 191 -13.76 -0.45 -3.21
N PRO A 192 -13.85 -1.77 -3.48
CA PRO A 192 -15.01 -2.32 -4.16
C PRO A 192 -16.26 -2.21 -3.27
N ASP A 193 -17.40 -2.08 -3.95
CA ASP A 193 -18.70 -2.06 -3.27
C ASP A 193 -18.91 -3.40 -2.55
N PHE A 194 -19.28 -3.28 -1.29
CA PHE A 194 -19.53 -4.37 -0.38
C PHE A 194 -20.64 -5.31 -0.87
N ALA A 195 -21.62 -4.78 -1.61
CA ALA A 195 -22.79 -5.54 -2.06
C ALA A 195 -22.60 -6.33 -3.38
N ARG A 196 -21.52 -6.08 -4.13
CA ARG A 196 -21.34 -6.58 -5.51
C ARG A 196 -20.06 -7.38 -5.72
N SER A 197 -19.36 -7.70 -4.65
CA SER A 197 -18.08 -8.41 -4.69
C SER A 197 -18.08 -9.56 -3.69
N THR A 198 -17.21 -10.53 -3.95
CA THR A 198 -16.97 -11.65 -3.04
C THR A 198 -16.48 -11.16 -1.67
N PRO A 199 -16.71 -11.90 -0.58
CA PRO A 199 -16.32 -11.46 0.75
C PRO A 199 -14.81 -11.32 0.87
N HIS A 200 -14.32 -10.17 1.38
CA HIS A 200 -12.91 -9.96 1.71
C HIS A 200 -12.67 -10.14 3.22
N HIS A 201 -11.41 -10.31 3.65
CA HIS A 201 -11.05 -10.43 5.07
C HIS A 201 -11.08 -9.11 5.86
N LEU A 202 -11.12 -7.98 5.14
CA LEU A 202 -10.98 -6.65 5.73
C LEU A 202 -11.99 -5.71 5.11
N PHE A 203 -12.75 -5.04 5.96
CA PHE A 203 -13.69 -4.01 5.54
C PHE A 203 -13.67 -2.85 6.50
N PHE A 204 -14.14 -1.72 6.01
CA PHE A 204 -14.20 -0.49 6.77
C PHE A 204 -15.52 0.20 6.50
N LYS A 205 -15.83 1.18 7.33
CA LYS A 205 -16.94 2.08 7.08
C LYS A 205 -16.40 3.38 6.51
N ASP A 206 -17.19 4.09 5.71
CA ASP A 206 -16.86 5.46 5.35
C ASP A 206 -16.57 6.32 6.60
N VAL A 207 -15.98 7.50 6.39
CA VAL A 207 -15.57 8.41 7.47
C VAL A 207 -16.73 8.84 8.40
N ASN A 208 -17.97 8.68 7.95
CA ASN A 208 -19.18 8.98 8.71
C ASN A 208 -19.77 7.75 9.41
N GLY A 209 -19.17 6.57 9.23
CA GLY A 209 -19.63 5.30 9.77
C GLY A 209 -20.85 4.71 9.07
N ASN A 210 -21.24 5.25 7.91
CA ASN A 210 -22.55 5.03 7.29
C ASN A 210 -22.56 3.88 6.29
N LYS A 211 -21.49 3.72 5.49
CA LYS A 211 -21.43 2.72 4.42
C LYS A 211 -20.27 1.74 4.60
N PRO A 212 -20.52 0.42 4.68
CA PRO A 212 -19.45 -0.58 4.61
C PRO A 212 -18.84 -0.62 3.21
N MET A 213 -17.53 -0.76 3.15
CA MET A 213 -16.75 -0.95 1.92
C MET A 213 -15.69 -2.00 2.20
N TRP A 214 -15.44 -2.89 1.24
CA TRP A 214 -14.31 -3.80 1.34
C TRP A 214 -13.02 -3.02 1.18
N CYS A 215 -11.93 -3.46 1.80
CA CYS A 215 -10.62 -2.99 1.38
C CYS A 215 -10.24 -3.66 0.03
N SER A 216 -8.97 -3.57 -0.36
CA SER A 216 -8.45 -4.35 -1.48
C SER A 216 -8.65 -5.86 -1.28
N GLU A 217 -8.47 -6.61 -2.36
CA GLU A 217 -8.42 -8.06 -2.27
C GLU A 217 -7.16 -8.50 -1.49
N PRO A 218 -7.28 -9.42 -0.52
CA PRO A 218 -6.13 -9.92 0.23
C PRO A 218 -5.25 -10.80 -0.65
N VAL A 219 -3.94 -10.58 -0.60
CA VAL A 219 -2.92 -11.40 -1.26
C VAL A 219 -2.12 -12.19 -0.22
N PRO A 220 -1.49 -13.31 -0.59
CA PRO A 220 -0.55 -14.01 0.27
C PRO A 220 0.58 -13.09 0.77
N ALA A 221 0.99 -13.26 2.04
CA ALA A 221 2.13 -12.53 2.57
C ALA A 221 3.46 -13.01 1.96
N GLU A 222 3.57 -14.31 1.66
CA GLU A 222 4.59 -14.83 0.76
C GLU A 222 4.02 -14.83 -0.67
N SER A 223 4.16 -13.72 -1.38
CA SER A 223 4.19 -13.77 -2.84
C SER A 223 5.59 -13.43 -3.28
N SER A 224 6.25 -14.38 -3.92
CA SER A 224 7.50 -14.19 -4.67
C SER A 224 7.32 -13.24 -5.88
N GLU A 225 6.11 -12.78 -6.11
CA GLU A 225 5.85 -11.74 -7.09
C GLU A 225 6.22 -10.41 -6.47
N GLU A 226 7.39 -9.93 -6.90
CA GLU A 226 7.61 -8.53 -7.24
C GLU A 226 6.24 -7.91 -7.55
N ILE A 227 5.77 -6.99 -6.73
CA ILE A 227 4.56 -6.25 -7.06
C ILE A 227 4.92 -5.44 -8.29
N ARG A 228 4.62 -6.00 -9.45
CA ARG A 228 4.69 -5.29 -10.72
C ARG A 228 3.65 -4.21 -10.63
N ILE A 229 4.09 -3.03 -10.23
CA ILE A 229 3.42 -1.79 -10.58
C ILE A 229 3.24 -1.90 -12.11
N PRO A 230 2.00 -1.89 -12.64
CA PRO A 230 1.81 -2.00 -14.07
C PRO A 230 2.66 -0.90 -14.72
N ASN A 231 3.40 -1.26 -15.78
CA ASN A 231 4.22 -0.30 -16.51
C ASN A 231 3.36 0.94 -16.77
N LEU A 232 3.82 2.11 -16.30
CA LEU A 232 3.10 3.38 -16.45
C LEU A 232 2.74 3.63 -17.93
N LEU A 233 3.55 3.09 -18.85
CA LEU A 233 3.34 3.05 -20.28
C LEU A 233 3.76 1.69 -20.84
N THR A 234 2.95 1.10 -21.72
CA THR A 234 3.39 0.03 -22.64
C THR A 234 4.50 0.54 -23.58
N PRO A 235 5.31 -0.34 -24.20
CA PRO A 235 6.30 0.07 -25.18
C PRO A 235 5.72 0.96 -26.30
N GLU A 236 4.50 0.63 -26.74
CA GLU A 236 3.75 1.44 -27.71
C GLU A 236 3.45 2.84 -27.16
N GLN A 237 2.91 2.93 -25.94
CA GLN A 237 2.61 4.21 -25.29
C GLN A 237 3.86 5.06 -25.05
N LEU A 238 5.01 4.42 -24.76
CA LEU A 238 6.29 5.12 -24.62
C LEU A 238 6.75 5.73 -25.95
N VAL A 239 6.79 4.94 -27.02
CA VAL A 239 7.19 5.42 -28.36
C VAL A 239 6.24 6.52 -28.83
N LYS A 240 4.94 6.33 -28.63
CA LYS A 240 3.90 7.32 -28.94
C LYS A 240 4.09 8.62 -28.16
N PHE A 241 4.39 8.55 -26.86
CA PHE A 241 4.68 9.71 -26.02
C PHE A 241 5.91 10.50 -26.51
N ILE A 242 7.01 9.82 -26.81
CA ILE A 242 8.25 10.46 -27.27
C ILE A 242 8.02 11.11 -28.65
N LYS A 243 7.34 10.42 -29.56
CA LYS A 243 6.96 10.94 -30.88
C LYS A 243 6.05 12.16 -30.78
N THR A 244 5.02 12.12 -29.95
CA THR A 244 4.10 13.27 -29.76
C THR A 244 4.87 14.49 -29.26
N ASN A 245 5.79 14.33 -28.31
CA ASN A 245 6.64 15.43 -27.83
C ASN A 245 7.58 15.97 -28.91
N TYR A 246 8.16 15.08 -29.73
CA TYR A 246 8.98 15.48 -30.87
C TYR A 246 8.18 16.34 -31.87
N LEU A 247 6.97 15.90 -32.25
CA LEU A 247 6.11 16.62 -33.19
C LEU A 247 5.65 17.98 -32.65
N LEU A 248 5.36 18.07 -31.34
CA LEU A 248 5.05 19.34 -30.67
C LEU A 248 6.23 20.32 -30.72
N ASN A 249 7.46 19.82 -30.58
CA ASN A 249 8.67 20.64 -30.64
C ASN A 249 9.06 21.07 -32.07
N GLU A 250 8.71 20.30 -33.10
CA GLU A 250 8.91 20.63 -34.51
C GLU A 250 7.87 21.65 -35.05
N GLY A 251 7.07 22.27 -34.17
CA GLY A 251 6.16 23.35 -34.53
C GLY A 251 4.77 22.89 -34.99
N SER A 252 4.35 21.66 -34.67
CA SER A 252 2.97 21.24 -34.88
C SER A 252 2.08 21.73 -33.73
N ASP A 253 1.29 22.78 -33.98
CA ASP A 253 0.41 23.39 -32.97
C ASP A 253 -0.77 22.49 -32.52
N LYS A 254 -0.98 21.34 -33.17
CA LYS A 254 -2.04 20.38 -32.86
C LYS A 254 -1.55 18.94 -33.04
N VAL A 255 -0.85 18.41 -32.04
CA VAL A 255 -0.55 16.98 -31.97
C VAL A 255 -1.47 16.34 -30.93
N ASP A 256 -2.44 15.55 -31.38
CA ASP A 256 -3.25 14.73 -30.48
C ASP A 256 -2.49 13.43 -30.19
N TYR A 257 -2.19 13.22 -28.90
CA TYR A 257 -1.58 11.99 -28.42
C TYR A 257 -2.39 10.77 -28.87
N ASN A 258 -3.72 10.78 -28.79
CA ASN A 258 -4.56 9.62 -29.12
C ASN A 258 -4.52 9.28 -30.61
N GLU A 259 -4.41 10.29 -31.48
CA GLU A 259 -4.37 10.14 -32.94
C GLU A 259 -2.96 9.87 -33.49
N THR A 260 -1.92 10.08 -32.68
CA THR A 260 -0.54 9.80 -33.06
C THR A 260 -0.36 8.30 -33.35
N ARG A 261 -0.04 7.96 -34.60
CA ARG A 261 0.22 6.58 -35.04
C ARG A 261 1.70 6.26 -35.02
N ILE A 262 2.02 5.01 -34.71
CA ILE A 262 3.37 4.46 -34.82
C ILE A 262 3.49 3.73 -36.16
N THR A 263 4.53 4.03 -36.92
CA THR A 263 4.92 3.38 -38.17
C THR A 263 6.19 2.56 -37.95
N GLU A 264 6.54 1.69 -38.91
CA GLU A 264 7.81 0.92 -38.84
C GLU A 264 9.04 1.83 -38.84
N GLU A 265 8.96 3.01 -39.46
CA GLU A 265 10.05 3.99 -39.48
C GLU A 265 10.33 4.58 -38.10
N ASP A 266 9.29 4.77 -37.27
CA ASP A 266 9.41 5.25 -35.88
C ASP A 266 10.17 4.26 -34.99
N LEU A 267 10.16 2.98 -35.36
CA LEU A 267 10.83 1.90 -34.65
C LEU A 267 12.28 1.72 -35.10
N SER A 268 12.71 2.42 -36.15
CA SER A 268 14.11 2.42 -36.56
C SER A 268 14.98 3.08 -35.49
N ARG A 269 16.17 2.52 -35.25
CA ARG A 269 17.11 3.03 -34.25
C ARG A 269 17.40 4.53 -34.44
N THR A 270 17.57 4.95 -35.69
CA THR A 270 17.89 6.33 -36.05
C THR A 270 16.76 7.29 -35.68
N THR A 271 15.52 6.97 -36.08
CA THR A 271 14.35 7.81 -35.80
C THR A 271 14.02 7.84 -34.32
N PHE A 272 14.11 6.70 -33.63
CA PHE A 272 13.87 6.63 -32.19
C PHE A 272 14.86 7.46 -31.38
N LEU A 273 16.15 7.40 -31.71
CA LEU A 273 17.18 8.24 -31.05
C LEU A 273 16.93 9.73 -31.30
N LYS A 274 16.51 10.11 -32.52
CA LYS A 274 16.13 11.49 -32.84
C LYS A 274 15.00 12.00 -31.94
N TYR A 275 13.99 11.17 -31.68
CA TYR A 275 12.88 11.53 -30.80
C TYR A 275 13.32 11.67 -29.33
N LEU A 276 14.20 10.78 -28.86
CA LEU A 276 14.76 10.84 -27.51
C LEU A 276 15.59 12.11 -27.27
N ASP A 277 16.43 12.49 -28.25
CA ASP A 277 17.28 13.68 -28.15
C ASP A 277 16.46 14.98 -28.09
N ALA A 278 15.28 14.97 -28.71
CA ALA A 278 14.37 16.10 -28.74
C ALA A 278 13.46 16.22 -27.51
N LEU A 279 13.53 15.29 -26.55
CA LEU A 279 12.77 15.39 -25.32
C LEU A 279 13.25 16.59 -24.49
N PRO A 280 12.32 17.34 -23.85
CA PRO A 280 12.70 18.40 -22.93
C PRO A 280 13.55 17.83 -21.79
N LYS A 281 14.36 18.67 -21.12
CA LYS A 281 15.25 18.21 -20.03
C LYS A 281 14.53 17.42 -18.93
N CYS A 282 13.25 17.71 -18.68
CA CYS A 282 12.39 16.99 -17.74
C CYS A 282 11.86 15.63 -18.25
N GLY A 283 11.94 15.37 -19.55
CA GLY A 283 11.55 14.13 -20.22
C GLY A 283 12.72 13.21 -20.58
N LYS A 284 13.97 13.63 -20.37
CA LYS A 284 15.14 12.78 -20.66
C LYS A 284 15.08 11.48 -19.85
N ILE A 285 15.02 10.36 -20.56
CA ILE A 285 14.97 9.03 -19.96
C ILE A 285 16.37 8.69 -19.46
N ALA A 286 16.51 8.49 -18.16
CA ALA A 286 17.74 7.95 -17.59
C ALA A 286 17.82 6.46 -17.96
N ILE A 287 18.77 6.09 -18.81
CA ILE A 287 19.09 4.69 -19.06
C ILE A 287 19.81 4.19 -17.80
N VAL A 288 19.10 3.41 -17.00
CA VAL A 288 19.70 2.66 -15.90
C VAL A 288 20.27 1.39 -16.52
N PHE A 289 21.59 1.31 -16.63
CA PHE A 289 22.27 0.06 -16.95
C PHE A 289 22.37 -0.75 -15.65
N ASP A 290 21.90 -2.00 -15.70
CA ASP A 290 22.08 -2.99 -14.63
C ASP A 290 23.57 -3.31 -14.39
#